data_AF-A0A7W3JE64-F1
#
_entry.id   AF-A0A7W3JE64-F1
#
_cell.length_a   1.000
_cell.length_b   1.000
_cell.length_c   1.000
_cell.angle_alpha   90.00
_cell.angle_beta   90.00
_cell.angle_gamma   90.00
#
_symmetry.space_group_name_H-M   'P 1'
#
loop_
_entity.id
_entity.type
_entity.pdbx_description
1 polymer ?
#
loop_
_entity_poly.entity_id
_entity_poly.type
_entity_poly.pdbx_seq_one_letter_code
_entity_poly.pdbx_strand_id
1 'polypeptide(L)' 'MLKRQITKKDHPDLLAEMGKDLETSRVMVGRMDQWATEIGLDDVSEALYAAFIALKDAQETADRASRTLADEIEKEGRDR' A
#
# COMPACT_ATOMS: atom_id res chain seq x y z
N MET A 1 21.56 13.20 19.11
CA MET A 1 20.24 12.67 18.70
C MET A 1 20.42 11.19 18.41
N LEU A 2 19.93 10.28 19.28
CA LEU A 2 20.03 8.84 19.02
C LEU A 2 19.02 8.50 17.90
N LYS A 3 19.49 7.96 16.77
CA LYS A 3 18.60 7.39 15.76
C LYS A 3 18.02 6.09 16.35
N ARG A 4 16.71 6.05 16.60
CA ARG A 4 16.01 4.82 17.03
C ARG A 4 16.23 3.76 15.95
N GLN A 5 16.68 2.58 16.37
CA GLN A 5 16.86 1.44 15.47
C GLN A 5 15.49 0.82 15.19
N ILE A 6 15.17 0.63 13.92
CA ILE A 6 13.96 -0.09 13.47
C ILE A 6 14.14 -1.57 13.86
N THR A 7 13.12 -2.15 14.47
CA THR A 7 13.09 -3.54 14.95
C THR A 7 11.95 -4.32 14.31
N LYS A 8 11.95 -5.68 14.43
CA LYS A 8 10.87 -6.56 13.92
C LYS A 8 9.46 -6.06 14.31
N LYS A 9 9.33 -5.44 15.49
CA LYS A 9 8.06 -4.90 16.02
C LYS A 9 7.55 -3.64 15.32
N ASP A 10 8.42 -2.91 14.63
CA ASP A 10 8.06 -1.67 13.91
C ASP A 10 7.58 -1.96 12.47
N HIS A 11 7.85 -3.15 11.93
CA HIS A 11 7.51 -3.49 10.54
C HIS A 11 6.01 -3.60 10.24
N PRO A 12 5.12 -4.10 11.14
CA PRO A 12 3.68 -4.09 10.86
C PRO A 12 3.14 -2.68 10.62
N ASP A 13 3.58 -1.72 11.44
CA ASP A 13 3.18 -0.31 11.32
C ASP A 13 3.72 0.31 10.03
N LEU A 14 4.98 0.05 9.68
CA LEU A 14 5.58 0.50 8.42
C LEU A 14 4.86 -0.08 7.19
N LEU A 15 4.45 -1.36 7.24
CA LEU A 15 3.67 -1.99 6.17
C LEU A 15 2.25 -1.42 6.09
N ALA A 16 1.63 -1.10 7.23
CA ALA A 16 0.32 -0.45 7.26
C ALA A 16 0.39 1.00 6.73
N GLU A 17 1.45 1.74 7.03
CA GLU A 17 1.71 3.06 6.44
C GLU A 17 1.91 2.96 4.93
N MET A 18 2.72 2.00 4.46
CA MET A 18 2.88 1.72 3.04
C MET A 18 1.54 1.41 2.35
N GLY A 19 0.67 0.60 2.98
CA GLY A 19 -0.68 0.35 2.48
C GLY A 19 -1.49 1.64 2.28
N LYS A 20 -1.43 2.58 3.24
CA LYS A 20 -2.11 3.89 3.13
C LYS A 20 -1.54 4.77 2.02
N ASP A 21 -0.21 4.77 1.84
CA ASP A 21 0.45 5.53 0.77
C ASP A 21 0.08 4.98 -0.61
N LEU A 22 -0.01 3.65 -0.74
CA LEU A 22 -0.46 2.96 -1.95
C LEU A 22 -1.93 3.25 -2.24
N GLU A 23 -2.80 3.25 -1.22
CA GLU A 23 -4.20 3.64 -1.36
C GLU A 23 -4.33 5.09 -1.83
N THR A 24 -3.58 6.01 -1.23
CA THR A 24 -3.57 7.43 -1.60
C THR A 24 -3.16 7.61 -3.05
N SER A 25 -2.07 6.94 -3.45
CA SER A 25 -1.58 6.94 -4.83
C SER A 25 -2.63 6.38 -5.79
N ARG A 26 -3.31 5.28 -5.43
CA ARG A 26 -4.38 4.66 -6.22
C ARG A 26 -5.54 5.63 -6.45
N VAL A 27 -5.96 6.36 -5.41
CA VAL A 27 -7.01 7.38 -5.52
C VAL A 27 -6.60 8.51 -6.46
N MET A 28 -5.35 8.96 -6.40
CA MET A 28 -4.83 9.99 -7.31
C MET A 28 -4.83 9.50 -8.76
N VAL A 29 -4.31 8.30 -9.02
CA VAL A 29 -4.29 7.70 -10.36
C VAL A 29 -5.70 7.52 -10.92
N GLY A 30 -6.65 7.05 -10.10
CA GLY A 30 -8.05 6.91 -10.53
C GLY A 30 -8.70 8.24 -10.94
N ARG A 31 -8.35 9.35 -10.28
CA ARG A 31 -8.80 10.69 -10.69
C ARG A 31 -8.18 11.14 -12.01
N MET A 32 -6.90 10.82 -12.24
CA MET A 32 -6.22 11.10 -13.50
C MET A 32 -6.81 10.29 -14.65
N ASP A 33 -7.13 9.01 -14.41
CA ASP A 33 -7.77 8.11 -15.37
C ASP A 33 -9.16 8.65 -15.79
N GLN A 34 -9.98 9.00 -14.80
CA GLN A 34 -11.29 9.62 -15.05
C GLN A 34 -11.15 10.88 -15.90
N TRP A 35 -10.23 11.78 -15.55
CA TRP A 35 -10.00 13.00 -16.31
C TRP A 35 -9.54 12.70 -17.74
N ALA A 36 -8.59 11.78 -17.93
CA ALA A 36 -8.09 11.39 -19.25
C ALA A 36 -9.22 10.81 -20.13
N THR A 37 -10.10 10.00 -19.53
CA THR A 37 -11.31 9.48 -20.19
C THR A 37 -12.25 10.60 -20.62
N GLU A 38 -12.51 11.57 -19.73
CA GLU A 38 -13.44 12.69 -20.00
C GLU A 38 -12.99 13.58 -21.17
N ILE A 39 -11.68 13.69 -21.42
CA ILE A 39 -11.12 14.50 -22.52
C ILE A 39 -10.68 13.67 -23.74
N GLY A 40 -10.95 12.36 -23.75
CA GLY A 40 -10.67 11.47 -24.89
C GLY A 40 -9.19 11.15 -25.10
N LEU A 41 -8.39 11.10 -24.02
CA LEU A 41 -7.01 10.61 -24.07
C LEU A 41 -6.94 9.11 -23.73
N ASP A 42 -7.47 8.29 -24.63
CA ASP A 42 -7.72 6.86 -24.40
C ASP A 42 -6.44 6.07 -24.02
N ASP A 43 -5.32 6.27 -24.74
CA ASP A 43 -4.05 5.60 -24.43
C ASP A 43 -3.51 5.95 -23.03
N VAL A 44 -3.74 7.20 -22.59
CA VAL A 44 -3.32 7.66 -21.26
C VAL A 44 -4.23 7.05 -20.19
N SER A 45 -5.53 7.01 -20.44
CA SER A 45 -6.50 6.34 -19.55
C SER A 45 -6.19 4.86 -19.40
N GLU A 46 -5.91 4.13 -20.48
CA GLU A 46 -5.56 2.70 -20.41
C GLU A 46 -4.31 2.45 -19.54
N ALA A 47 -3.26 3.26 -19.73
CA ALA A 47 -2.05 3.18 -18.91
C ALA A 47 -2.32 3.49 -17.43
N LEU A 48 -3.15 4.51 -17.14
CA LEU A 48 -3.52 4.89 -15.78
C LEU A 48 -4.40 3.82 -15.12
N TYR A 49 -5.31 3.19 -15.86
CA TYR A 49 -6.13 2.08 -15.38
C TYR A 49 -5.27 0.88 -14.99
N ALA A 50 -4.29 0.50 -15.82
CA ALA A 50 -3.33 -0.55 -15.47
C ALA A 50 -2.54 -0.22 -14.19
N ALA A 51 -2.09 1.03 -14.04
CA ALA A 51 -1.41 1.48 -12.83
C ALA A 51 -2.33 1.46 -11.60
N PHE A 52 -3.60 1.83 -11.75
CA PHE A 52 -4.60 1.76 -10.67
C PHE A 52 -4.77 0.33 -10.14
N ILE A 53 -4.82 -0.66 -11.04
CA ILE A 53 -4.92 -2.08 -10.67
C ILE A 53 -3.64 -2.54 -9.95
N ALA A 54 -2.46 -2.18 -10.47
CA ALA A 54 -1.19 -2.53 -9.83
C ALA A 54 -1.06 -1.94 -8.42
N LEU A 55 -1.47 -0.69 -8.22
CA LEU A 55 -1.47 -0.04 -6.90
C LEU A 55 -2.43 -0.71 -5.93
N LYS A 56 -3.60 -1.18 -6.40
CA LYS A 56 -4.53 -1.95 -5.58
C LYS A 56 -3.92 -3.27 -5.12
N ASP A 57 -3.31 -4.03 -6.03
CA ASP A 57 -2.69 -5.32 -5.69
C ASP A 57 -1.52 -5.15 -4.70
N ALA A 58 -0.70 -4.11 -4.90
CA ALA A 58 0.36 -3.75 -3.97
C ALA A 58 -0.20 -3.37 -2.58
N GLN A 59 -1.26 -2.55 -2.54
CA GLN A 59 -1.92 -2.15 -1.29
C GLN A 59 -2.40 -3.38 -0.52
N GLU A 60 -3.18 -4.26 -1.17
CA GLU A 60 -3.72 -5.46 -0.54
C GLU A 60 -2.60 -6.40 -0.05
N THR A 61 -1.49 -6.47 -0.78
CA THR A 61 -0.32 -7.25 -0.38
C THR A 61 0.38 -6.66 0.84
N ALA A 62 0.55 -5.34 0.91
CA ALA A 62 1.10 -4.67 2.08
C ALA A 62 0.22 -4.87 3.32
N ASP A 63 -1.10 -4.73 3.18
CA ASP A 63 -2.07 -4.95 4.26
C ASP A 63 -2.04 -6.41 4.77
N ARG A 64 -1.98 -7.38 3.86
CA ARG A 64 -1.83 -8.80 4.22
C ARG A 64 -0.52 -9.03 4.99
N ALA A 65 0.60 -8.51 4.49
CA ALA A 65 1.90 -8.67 5.13
C ALA A 65 1.94 -8.03 6.53
N SER A 66 1.34 -6.84 6.69
CA SER A 66 1.21 -6.17 7.98
C SER A 66 0.47 -7.04 9.00
N ARG A 67 -0.68 -7.61 8.61
CA ARG A 67 -1.49 -8.49 9.48
C ARG A 67 -0.74 -9.78 9.84
N THR A 68 -0.16 -10.46 8.86
CA THR A 68 0.60 -11.70 9.11
C THR A 68 1.74 -11.46 10.10
N LEU A 69 2.48 -10.36 9.94
CA LEU A 69 3.59 -10.07 10.85
C LEU A 69 3.11 -9.67 12.25
N ALA A 70 1.99 -8.95 12.36
CA ALA A 70 1.37 -8.64 13.64
C ALA A 70 0.95 -9.92 14.39
N ASP A 71 0.32 -10.86 13.69
CA ASP A 71 -0.09 -12.16 14.23
C ASP A 71 1.11 -12.99 14.70
N GLU A 72 2.21 -13.01 13.93
CA GLU A 72 3.46 -13.67 14.31
C GLU A 72 4.07 -13.08 15.59
N ILE A 73 4.14 -11.75 15.68
CA ILE A 73 4.67 -11.06 16.87
C ILE A 73 3.81 -11.35 18.10
N GLU A 74 2.48 -11.36 17.93
CA GLU A 74 1.56 -11.69 19.02
C GLU A 74 1.77 -13.13 19.51
N LYS A 75 1.88 -14.09 18.58
CA LYS A 75 2.14 -15.50 18.90
C LYS A 75 3.47 -15.68 19.64
N GLU A 76 4.56 -15.08 19.14
CA GLU A 76 5.86 -15.09 19.81
C GLU A 76 5.82 -14.48 21.23
N GLY A 77 4.90 -13.53 21.47
CA GLY A 77 4.68 -12.91 22.78
C GLY A 77 3.87 -13.77 23.75
N ARG A 78 2.98 -14.64 23.26
CA ARG A 78 2.18 -15.57 24.09
C ARG A 78 2.93 -16.85 24.46
N ASP A 79 3.87 -17.27 23.61
CA ASP A 79 4.69 -18.48 23.82
C ASP A 79 5.93 -18.23 24.73
N ARG A 80 6.09 -17.00 25.27
CA ARG A 80 7.17 -16.59 26.19
C ARG A 80 6.63 -16.33 27.59
#